data_AF-A0A533S1Z2-F1
#
_entry.id   AF-A0A533S1Z2-F1
#
_cell.length_a   1.000
_cell.length_b   1.000
_cell.length_c   1.000
_cell.angle_alpha   90.00
_cell.angle_beta   90.00
_cell.angle_gamma   90.00
#
_symmetry.space_group_name_H-M   'P 1'
#
loop_
_entity.id
_entity.type
_entity.pdbx_description
1 polymer ?
#
loop_
_entity_poly.entity_id
_entity_poly.type
_entity_poly.pdbx_seq_one_letter_code
_entity_poly.pdbx_strand_id
1 'polypeptide(L)'
;MVPGYNHNIFYKGVAFHIQTEDSGIRNPLITTLLYRGGSIIASKKTDYSDIITADMLEKVVEDLMKEQHKEMLRRLKSGEFDSRIASIPEAGSPQESSPVSPTASQTELPAASPSEQEKNTQPEKTLDEIIFEYLASTKD
;
A
#
# COMPACT_ATOMS: atom_id res chain seq x y z
N MET A 1 0.55 7.31 -17.60
CA MET A 1 0.94 7.55 -16.20
C MET A 1 1.49 6.26 -15.67
N VAL A 2 2.55 6.33 -14.87
CA VAL A 2 3.23 5.15 -14.33
C VAL A 2 2.62 4.76 -12.96
N PRO A 3 2.50 3.46 -12.63
CA PRO A 3 2.03 3.03 -11.31
C PRO A 3 2.84 3.63 -10.15
N GLY A 4 2.15 4.07 -9.10
CA GLY A 4 2.74 4.68 -7.92
C GLY A 4 3.45 3.68 -6.98
N TYR A 5 4.34 4.21 -6.13
CA TYR A 5 5.07 3.44 -5.11
C TYR A 5 4.57 3.78 -3.73
N ASN A 6 4.19 2.77 -2.95
CA ASN A 6 3.66 2.91 -1.60
C ASN A 6 4.44 2.03 -0.63
N HIS A 7 5.01 2.61 0.42
CA HIS A 7 5.78 1.87 1.42
C HIS A 7 5.46 2.36 2.84
N ASN A 8 5.13 1.40 3.72
CA ASN A 8 5.11 1.61 5.17
C ASN A 8 6.48 1.27 5.75
N ILE A 9 7.00 2.13 6.61
CA ILE A 9 8.32 1.95 7.22
C ILE A 9 8.33 2.43 8.67
N PHE A 10 8.99 1.66 9.54
CA PHE A 10 9.29 2.09 10.90
C PHE A 10 10.65 2.79 10.98
N TYR A 11 10.67 3.94 11.65
CA TYR A 11 11.89 4.66 11.98
C TYR A 11 11.80 5.18 13.42
N LYS A 12 12.77 4.83 14.26
CA LYS A 12 12.79 5.16 15.70
C LYS A 12 11.50 4.79 16.44
N GLY A 13 10.91 3.63 16.11
CA GLY A 13 9.68 3.14 16.73
C GLY A 13 8.39 3.79 16.23
N VAL A 14 8.48 4.74 15.30
CA VAL A 14 7.31 5.44 14.72
C VAL A 14 7.06 4.92 13.30
N ALA A 15 5.78 4.72 12.96
CA ALA A 15 5.35 4.33 11.62
C ALA A 15 5.26 5.55 10.69
N PHE A 16 5.84 5.40 9.50
CA PHE A 16 5.77 6.36 8.42
C PHE A 16 5.22 5.70 7.17
N HIS A 17 4.62 6.52 6.31
CA HIS A 17 4.16 6.10 4.99
C HIS A 17 4.82 6.98 3.92
N ILE A 18 5.39 6.36 2.90
CA ILE A 18 5.96 7.05 1.74
C ILE A 18 5.16 6.67 0.51
N GLN A 19 4.69 7.69 -0.20
CA GLN A 19 3.93 7.55 -1.43
C GLN A 19 4.61 8.34 -2.55
N THR A 20 4.81 7.74 -3.72
CA THR A 20 5.30 8.41 -4.93
C THR A 20 4.32 8.22 -6.07
N GLU A 21 3.87 9.30 -6.70
CA GLU A 21 2.88 9.30 -7.78
C GLU A 21 3.40 10.07 -9.00
N ASP A 22 2.98 9.63 -10.19
CA ASP A 22 3.15 10.33 -11.46
C ASP A 22 1.83 11.02 -11.86
N SER A 23 1.87 12.33 -12.09
CA SER A 23 0.70 13.10 -12.53
C SER A 23 0.40 13.00 -14.04
N GLY A 24 1.26 12.30 -14.79
CA GLY A 24 1.10 12.00 -16.21
C GLY A 24 1.42 13.18 -17.14
N ILE A 25 1.38 12.93 -18.45
CA ILE A 25 1.89 13.87 -19.48
C ILE A 25 1.20 15.24 -19.48
N ARG A 26 -0.07 15.33 -19.04
CA ARG A 26 -0.78 16.63 -18.94
C ARG A 26 -0.24 17.53 -17.83
N ASN A 27 0.40 16.94 -16.83
CA ASN A 27 1.06 17.62 -15.72
C ASN A 27 2.30 16.79 -15.36
N PRO A 28 3.41 16.91 -16.11
CA PRO A 28 4.55 16.00 -16.06
C PRO A 28 5.37 16.17 -14.77
N LEU A 29 4.78 15.72 -13.67
CA LEU A 29 5.25 15.95 -12.31
C LEU A 29 5.21 14.66 -11.50
N ILE A 30 6.37 14.26 -10.98
CA ILE A 30 6.49 13.18 -9.99
C ILE A 30 6.45 13.81 -8.60
N THR A 31 5.53 13.33 -7.75
CA THR A 31 5.40 13.81 -6.36
C THR A 31 5.65 12.67 -5.38
N THR A 32 6.57 12.86 -4.44
CA THR A 32 6.79 11.96 -3.31
C THR A 32 6.40 12.65 -2.01
N LEU A 33 5.61 11.98 -1.19
CA LEU A 33 5.12 12.47 0.10
C LEU A 33 5.54 11.49 1.21
N LEU A 34 6.06 12.04 2.29
CA LEU A 34 6.35 11.32 3.54
C LEU A 34 5.32 11.73 4.58
N TYR A 35 4.60 10.76 5.12
CA TYR A 35 3.56 10.95 6.12
C TYR A 35 3.90 10.31 7.46
N ARG A 36 3.35 10.88 8.52
CA ARG A 36 3.24 10.30 9.86
C ARG A 36 1.84 10.57 10.40
N GLY A 37 1.08 9.53 10.75
CA GLY A 37 -0.28 9.69 11.32
C GLY A 37 -1.20 10.60 10.48
N GLY A 38 -1.12 10.51 9.14
CA GLY A 38 -1.89 11.36 8.23
C GLY A 38 -1.34 12.78 7.99
N SER A 39 -0.30 13.20 8.72
CA SER A 39 0.34 14.51 8.52
C SER A 39 1.54 14.41 7.57
N ILE A 40 1.68 15.37 6.65
CA ILE A 40 2.82 15.45 5.72
C ILE A 40 4.05 16.00 6.46
N ILE A 41 5.08 15.18 6.55
CA ILE A 41 6.39 15.52 7.12
C ILE A 41 7.30 16.13 6.06
N ALA A 42 7.32 15.57 4.85
CA ALA A 42 8.14 16.07 3.77
C ALA A 42 7.48 15.79 2.42
N SER A 43 7.84 16.62 1.43
CA SER A 43 7.46 16.40 0.04
C SER A 43 8.66 16.63 -0.86
N LYS A 44 8.70 15.92 -1.99
CA LYS A 44 9.62 16.18 -3.10
C LYS A 44 8.82 16.17 -4.39
N LYS A 45 9.14 17.11 -5.28
CA LYS A 45 8.52 17.25 -6.60
C LYS A 45 9.63 17.30 -7.65
N THR A 46 9.43 16.58 -8.75
CA THR A 46 10.34 16.57 -9.89
C THR A 46 9.52 16.75 -11.15
N ASP A 47 9.77 17.85 -11.86
CA ASP A 47 9.22 18.09 -13.19
C ASP A 47 10.00 17.26 -14.22
N TYR A 48 9.29 16.70 -15.19
CA TYR A 48 9.87 15.95 -16.30
C TYR A 48 9.38 16.45 -17.67
N SER A 49 8.92 17.70 -17.75
CA SER A 49 8.43 18.33 -18.99
C SER A 49 9.43 18.22 -20.15
N ASP A 50 10.72 18.29 -19.85
CA ASP A 50 11.80 18.27 -20.84
C ASP A 50 11.99 16.91 -21.53
N ILE A 51 11.48 15.83 -20.93
CA ILE A 51 11.69 14.47 -21.44
C ILE A 51 10.40 13.83 -21.99
N ILE A 52 9.29 14.57 -22.08
CA ILE A 52 8.00 14.01 -22.54
C ILE A 52 8.05 13.40 -23.95
N THR A 53 9.00 13.83 -24.78
CA THR A 53 9.22 13.30 -26.14
C THR A 53 10.24 12.17 -26.19
N ALA A 54 10.78 11.74 -25.05
CA ALA A 54 11.77 10.67 -25.00
C ALA A 54 11.16 9.32 -25.41
N ASP A 55 11.95 8.52 -26.11
CA ASP A 55 11.63 7.12 -26.34
C ASP A 55 11.57 6.38 -24.99
N MET A 56 10.60 5.47 -24.85
CA MET A 56 10.36 4.74 -23.60
C MET A 56 10.11 5.65 -22.38
N LEU A 57 9.41 6.78 -22.57
CA LEU A 57 9.06 7.73 -21.50
C LEU A 57 8.60 7.04 -20.21
N GLU A 58 7.71 6.06 -20.29
CA GLU A 58 7.18 5.35 -19.12
C GLU A 58 8.30 4.71 -18.28
N LYS A 59 9.28 4.09 -18.93
CA LYS A 59 10.43 3.48 -18.24
C LYS A 59 11.30 4.55 -17.56
N VAL A 60 11.53 5.67 -18.24
CA VAL A 60 12.33 6.77 -17.67
C VAL A 60 11.64 7.38 -16.45
N VAL A 61 10.33 7.63 -16.55
CA VAL A 61 9.51 8.12 -15.44
C VAL A 61 9.50 7.11 -14.29
N GLU A 62 9.37 5.82 -14.58
CA GLU A 62 9.43 4.75 -13.58
C GLU A 62 10.76 4.75 -12.82
N ASP A 63 11.88 4.86 -13.54
CA ASP A 63 13.22 4.88 -12.94
C ASP A 63 13.42 6.14 -12.07
N LEU A 64 12.96 7.31 -12.52
CA LEU A 64 12.95 8.55 -11.74
C LEU A 64 12.11 8.43 -10.46
N MET A 65 10.91 7.83 -10.56
CA MET A 65 10.05 7.59 -9.40
C MET A 65 10.71 6.67 -8.38
N LYS A 66 11.35 5.58 -8.82
CA LYS A 66 12.11 4.65 -7.95
C LYS A 66 13.26 5.36 -7.25
N GLU A 67 14.01 6.18 -7.97
CA GLU A 67 15.13 6.94 -7.40
C GLU A 67 14.63 7.92 -6.34
N GLN A 68 13.64 8.74 -6.67
CA GLN A 68 13.05 9.72 -5.75
C GLN A 68 12.47 9.05 -4.49
N HIS A 69 11.80 7.91 -4.65
CA HIS A 69 11.25 7.14 -3.53
C HIS A 69 12.37 6.62 -2.60
N LYS A 70 13.42 6.02 -3.17
CA LYS A 70 14.58 5.52 -2.42
C LYS A 70 15.35 6.65 -1.73
N GLU A 71 15.45 7.82 -2.35
CA GLU A 71 16.05 9.00 -1.74
C GLU A 71 15.26 9.45 -0.51
N MET A 72 13.92 9.55 -0.60
CA MET A 72 13.08 9.91 0.55
C MET A 72 13.26 8.93 1.72
N LEU A 73 13.34 7.62 1.42
CA LEU A 73 13.66 6.59 2.41
C LEU A 73 15.02 6.82 3.09
N ARG A 74 16.05 7.18 2.32
CA ARG A 74 17.39 7.45 2.86
C ARG A 74 17.40 8.68 3.75
N ARG A 75 16.74 9.76 3.33
CA ARG A 75 16.61 11.02 4.09
C ARG A 75 15.88 10.82 5.40
N LEU A 76 14.83 9.99 5.41
CA LEU A 76 14.17 9.58 6.65
C LEU A 76 15.14 8.82 7.55
N LYS A 77 15.82 7.78 7.03
CA LYS A 77 16.74 6.94 7.82
C LYS A 77 17.96 7.71 8.34
N SER A 78 18.43 8.72 7.63
CA SER A 78 19.54 9.58 8.07
C SER A 78 19.15 10.57 9.16
N GLY A 79 17.87 10.66 9.53
CA GLY A 79 17.37 11.57 10.57
C GLY A 79 17.18 13.00 10.10
N GLU A 80 17.18 13.26 8.78
CA GLU A 80 17.04 14.62 8.23
C GLU A 80 15.76 15.32 8.73
N PHE A 81 14.70 14.54 8.98
CA PHE A 81 13.40 15.05 9.40
C PHE A 81 13.16 15.02 10.91
N ASP A 82 14.14 14.62 11.72
CA ASP A 82 13.98 14.42 13.17
C ASP A 82 13.38 15.64 13.88
N SER A 83 13.90 16.83 13.59
CA SER A 83 13.41 18.08 14.20
C SER A 83 11.94 18.35 13.86
N ARG A 84 11.52 18.03 12.63
CA ARG A 84 10.14 18.22 12.19
C ARG A 84 9.22 17.15 12.79
N ILE A 85 9.69 15.91 12.88
CA ILE A 85 8.97 14.81 13.52
C ILE A 85 8.69 15.13 14.99
N ALA A 86 9.67 15.70 15.71
CA ALA A 86 9.51 16.11 17.10
C ALA A 86 8.50 17.25 17.28
N SER A 87 8.38 18.14 16.29
CA SER A 87 7.46 19.28 16.34
C SER A 87 6.00 18.95 16.01
N ILE A 88 5.75 17.83 15.33
CA ILE A 88 4.40 17.41 14.92
C ILE A 88 3.91 16.39 15.95
N PRO A 89 2.90 16.74 16.77
CA PRO A 89 2.28 15.79 17.68
C PRO A 89 1.73 14.63 16.86
N GLU A 90 1.87 13.41 17.38
CA GLU A 90 1.26 12.25 16.76
C GLU A 90 -0.27 12.40 16.90
N ALA A 91 -0.93 12.84 15.83
CA ALA A 91 -2.38 12.83 15.76
C ALA A 91 -2.82 11.37 15.87
N GLY A 92 -3.62 11.08 16.90
CA GLY A 92 -3.83 9.75 17.46
C GLY A 92 -3.94 8.63 16.42
N SER A 93 -3.22 7.54 16.68
CA SER A 93 -3.58 6.23 16.17
C SER A 93 -5.06 5.96 16.49
N PRO A 94 -5.84 5.36 15.58
CA PRO A 94 -7.11 4.77 15.95
C PRO A 94 -6.80 3.77 17.08
N GLN A 95 -7.33 4.04 18.27
CA GLN A 95 -7.49 2.99 19.26
C GLN A 95 -8.30 1.91 18.57
N GLU A 96 -7.66 0.76 18.37
CA GLU A 96 -8.32 -0.49 18.02
C GLU A 96 -9.14 -0.89 19.26
N SER A 97 -10.26 -0.20 19.46
CA SER A 97 -11.29 -0.58 20.40
C SER A 97 -11.92 -1.84 19.84
N SER A 98 -11.44 -2.97 20.34
CA SER A 98 -12.06 -4.27 20.16
C SER A 98 -13.52 -4.17 20.64
N PRO A 99 -14.53 -4.40 19.80
CA PRO A 99 -15.87 -4.62 20.30
C PRO A 99 -15.95 -6.08 20.74
N VAL A 100 -15.96 -6.25 22.06
CA VAL A 100 -16.50 -7.40 22.76
C VAL A 100 -17.81 -7.88 22.12
N SER A 101 -17.89 -9.18 21.86
CA SER A 101 -19.12 -9.89 21.50
C SER A 101 -20.24 -9.62 22.51
N PRO A 102 -21.50 -9.55 22.06
CA PRO A 102 -22.62 -10.00 22.85
C PRO A 102 -23.21 -11.28 22.25
N THR A 103 -23.19 -12.33 23.06
CA THR A 103 -23.93 -13.56 22.84
C THR A 103 -25.42 -13.32 23.16
N ALA A 104 -26.28 -13.95 22.35
CA ALA A 104 -27.65 -14.37 22.61
C ALA A 104 -28.74 -13.34 23.02
N SER A 105 -29.74 -13.20 22.15
CA SER A 105 -31.13 -13.47 22.55
C SER A 105 -31.99 -13.86 21.33
N GLN A 106 -32.72 -14.96 21.49
CA GLN A 106 -33.53 -15.68 20.51
C GLN A 106 -34.94 -15.08 20.33
N THR A 107 -35.70 -15.67 19.39
CA THR A 107 -37.16 -15.59 19.09
C THR A 107 -37.38 -14.89 17.73
N GLU A 108 -37.81 -15.52 16.63
CA GLU A 108 -39.00 -16.36 16.43
C GLU A 108 -38.91 -17.13 15.07
N LEU A 109 -39.42 -18.38 15.04
CA LEU A 109 -39.83 -19.19 13.86
C LEU A 109 -41.38 -19.34 13.92
N PRO A 110 -42.14 -19.88 12.93
CA PRO A 110 -41.76 -20.56 11.67
C PRO A 110 -42.63 -20.22 10.41
N ALA A 111 -42.20 -20.63 9.20
CA ALA A 111 -43.01 -21.46 8.26
C ALA A 111 -42.39 -21.59 6.84
N ALA A 112 -42.29 -22.86 6.40
CA ALA A 112 -42.28 -23.41 5.03
C ALA A 112 -40.99 -23.44 4.18
N SER A 113 -40.37 -24.64 4.17
CA SER A 113 -39.35 -25.21 3.24
C SER A 113 -39.90 -25.53 1.83
N PRO A 114 -39.14 -26.16 0.89
CA PRO A 114 -37.68 -26.31 0.74
C PRO A 114 -37.18 -25.87 -0.66
N SER A 115 -35.89 -25.53 -0.78
CA SER A 115 -35.17 -25.68 -2.05
C SER A 115 -33.78 -26.22 -1.76
N GLU A 116 -33.63 -27.53 -1.97
CA GLU A 116 -32.36 -28.21 -2.11
C GLU A 116 -31.70 -27.75 -3.42
N GLN A 117 -30.57 -27.03 -3.32
CA GLN A 117 -29.52 -27.10 -4.34
C GLN A 117 -28.15 -27.08 -3.66
N GLU A 118 -27.69 -28.31 -3.42
CA GLU A 118 -26.32 -28.82 -3.54
C GLU A 118 -25.15 -27.83 -3.40
N LYS A 119 -24.62 -27.82 -2.18
CA LYS A 119 -23.20 -27.90 -1.81
C LYS A 119 -22.23 -28.14 -2.98
N ASN A 120 -21.65 -27.07 -3.53
CA ASN A 120 -20.39 -27.14 -4.27
C ASN A 120 -19.27 -26.48 -3.44
N THR A 121 -18.88 -27.13 -2.35
CA THR A 121 -17.57 -26.88 -1.71
C THR A 121 -16.52 -27.57 -2.56
N GLN A 122 -15.92 -26.84 -3.50
CA GLN A 122 -14.58 -27.19 -3.95
C GLN A 122 -13.61 -26.78 -2.83
N PRO A 123 -12.73 -27.67 -2.37
CA PRO A 123 -11.64 -27.24 -1.49
C PRO A 123 -10.76 -26.30 -2.33
N GLU A 124 -10.70 -25.03 -1.95
CA GLU A 124 -9.72 -24.13 -2.54
C GLU A 124 -8.33 -24.66 -2.18
N LYS A 125 -7.61 -25.13 -3.21
CA LYS A 125 -6.23 -25.60 -3.06
C LYS A 125 -5.42 -24.50 -2.38
N THR A 126 -4.73 -24.85 -1.31
CA THR A 126 -3.88 -23.89 -0.61
C THR A 126 -2.72 -23.49 -1.50
N LEU A 127 -2.15 -22.30 -1.27
CA LEU A 127 -1.00 -21.80 -2.04
C LEU A 127 0.15 -22.81 -2.07
N ASP A 128 0.34 -23.56 -0.98
CA ASP A 128 1.36 -24.60 -0.90
C ASP A 128 1.10 -25.76 -1.88
N GLU A 129 -0.15 -26.20 -2.05
CA GLU A 129 -0.49 -27.25 -3.03
C GLU A 129 -0.24 -26.80 -4.47
N ILE A 130 -0.56 -25.54 -4.78
CA ILE A 130 -0.34 -24.97 -6.11
C ILE A 130 1.18 -24.88 -6.41
N ILE A 131 1.99 -24.52 -5.41
CA ILE A 131 3.45 -24.45 -5.54
C ILE A 131 4.04 -25.85 -5.77
N PHE A 132 3.57 -26.87 -5.03
CA PHE A 132 4.01 -28.25 -5.23
C PHE A 132 3.66 -28.78 -6.62
N GLU A 133 2.46 -28.50 -7.13
CA GLU A 133 2.02 -28.91 -8.48
C GLU A 133 2.88 -28.26 -9.58
N TYR A 134 3.20 -26.96 -9.43
CA TYR A 134 4.06 -26.25 -10.37
C TYR A 134 5.50 -26.80 -10.41
N LEU A 135 6.09 -27.05 -9.24
CA LEU A 135 7.45 -27.60 -9.14
C LEU A 135 7.55 -29.04 -9.67
N ALA A 136 6.47 -29.82 -9.52
CA ALA A 136 6.39 -31.18 -10.07
C ALA A 136 6.23 -31.18 -11.60
N SER A 137 5.57 -30.17 -12.16
CA SER A 137 5.31 -30.08 -13.62
C SER A 137 6.50 -29.57 -14.44
N THR A 138 7.52 -28.95 -13.83
CA THR A 138 8.70 -28.43 -14.55
C THR A 138 9.83 -29.46 -14.69
N LYS A 139 9.54 -30.74 -14.56
CA LYS A 139 10.54 -31.82 -14.66
C LYS A 139 10.20 -32.79 -15.78
N ASP A 140 10.13 -32.25 -17.00
CA ASP A 140 10.35 -32.95 -18.27
C ASP A 140 11.19 -32.04 -19.19
#